data_AF-A0A958PQJ9-F1
#
_entry.id   AF-A0A958PQJ9-F1
#
_cell.length_a   1.000
_cell.length_b   1.000
_cell.length_c   1.000
_cell.angle_alpha   90.00
_cell.angle_beta   90.00
_cell.angle_gamma   90.00
#
_symmetry.space_group_name_H-M   'P 1'
#
loop_
_entity.id
_entity.type
_entity.pdbx_description
1 polymer ?
#
loop_
_entity_poly.entity_id
_entity_poly.type
_entity_poly.pdbx_seq_one_letter_code
_entity_poly.pdbx_strand_id
1 'polypeptide(L)'
;MRISRFLAGVAVFSFMFGASYALASFDSYKKELAASEKVAITYDVFDAAKAKKQIAQMKKEAKASRKVASNLTENDLSESAKAMIQEILSKTEPEALDQVLVAYDNKYDSLPADAQFITLQLQTLRPFRGILYRVKPYFEDKAGTLAHSAILTSFKNLAANLRWLLDAPERSRHAVAFFNYIAQPYLIDKALAPSLDSEAKIQTWMFNKVRPVMITANNRMQSLSEKNPRIVWDNRIIYGADSFQDNIDRFKLVGEIERQALIASYENTVSQINFLRSYSIYGAATVSQKLGEVMGIDSVIGTMFSSTRNGYTLRELRDAIKSAPHFGKHLADCKIINQQRQSVTCMRESYELLQSSVKRLATAWEIAKERPGSNDFAFNTAFAQADVARGDINVQNVVAVVEGPTTLRSAITGEYVKFDIQKFYDTPPTNLQDFLPQSFDNLKERQVNLGKKRPVKYRNYFYGMPETWKIDAYREAFLPDAQNNDDILKASRIWAHSAGGMVRLNL
;
A
#
# COMPACT_ATOMS: atom_id res chain seq x y z
N MET A 1 3.18 7.89 -10.29
CA MET A 1 2.02 7.51 -9.44
C MET A 1 1.19 6.32 -9.97
N ARG A 2 1.30 5.92 -11.25
CA ARG A 2 0.76 4.62 -11.73
C ARG A 2 1.68 3.44 -11.37
N ILE A 3 3.00 3.64 -11.32
CA ILE A 3 3.98 2.64 -10.82
C ILE A 3 3.74 2.32 -9.35
N SER A 4 3.44 3.30 -8.49
CA SER A 4 3.09 3.00 -7.10
C SER A 4 1.74 2.29 -6.99
N ARG A 5 0.80 2.40 -7.95
CA ARG A 5 -0.40 1.56 -8.00
C ARG A 5 -0.14 0.15 -8.57
N PHE A 6 0.90 -0.01 -9.41
CA PHE A 6 1.36 -1.31 -9.91
C PHE A 6 2.19 -2.05 -8.84
N LEU A 7 3.14 -1.37 -8.19
CA LEU A 7 3.93 -1.88 -7.07
C LEU A 7 3.14 -1.98 -5.77
N ALA A 8 2.23 -1.03 -5.47
CA ALA A 8 1.24 -1.23 -4.41
C ALA A 8 0.18 -2.25 -4.85
N GLY A 9 -0.06 -2.47 -6.14
CA GLY A 9 -0.85 -3.60 -6.63
C GLY A 9 -0.19 -4.93 -6.32
N VAL A 10 1.15 -4.98 -6.37
CA VAL A 10 1.99 -6.12 -5.95
C VAL A 10 2.14 -6.19 -4.42
N ALA A 11 2.02 -5.08 -3.68
CA ALA A 11 1.90 -5.08 -2.21
C ALA A 11 0.47 -5.41 -1.72
N VAL A 12 -0.55 -5.20 -2.56
CA VAL A 12 -1.97 -5.59 -2.39
C VAL A 12 -2.18 -7.08 -2.71
N PHE A 13 -1.12 -7.83 -3.04
CA PHE A 13 -1.16 -9.27 -3.28
C PHE A 13 -1.18 -10.14 -2.01
N SER A 14 -1.76 -9.62 -0.93
CA SER A 14 -2.14 -10.41 0.25
C SER A 14 -3.66 -10.44 0.32
N PHE A 15 -4.25 -11.58 0.70
CA PHE A 15 -5.69 -11.84 0.87
C PHE A 15 -6.41 -12.50 -0.31
N MET A 16 -5.80 -13.53 -0.90
CA MET A 16 -6.56 -14.55 -1.63
C MET A 16 -6.01 -15.93 -1.33
N PHE A 17 -6.44 -16.57 -0.27
CA PHE A 17 -5.96 -17.90 0.12
C PHE A 17 -7.16 -18.76 0.55
N GLY A 18 -7.29 -20.02 0.11
CA GLY A 18 -8.44 -20.92 0.31
C GLY A 18 -8.10 -22.32 0.91
N ALA A 19 -8.65 -23.44 0.43
CA ALA A 19 -8.95 -24.68 1.20
C ALA A 19 -7.88 -25.55 1.92
N SER A 20 -8.40 -26.16 2.99
CA SER A 20 -7.82 -26.87 4.14
C SER A 20 -7.00 -28.14 3.86
N TYR A 21 -5.74 -28.09 4.25
CA TYR A 21 -4.92 -29.23 4.66
C TYR A 21 -4.25 -28.89 5.98
N ALA A 22 -3.69 -29.87 6.69
CA ALA A 22 -2.99 -29.67 7.96
C ALA A 22 -2.05 -28.46 7.86
N LEU A 23 -2.53 -27.34 8.39
CA LEU A 23 -1.71 -26.16 8.61
C LEU A 23 -0.67 -26.62 9.61
N ALA A 24 0.59 -26.30 9.36
CA ALA A 24 1.60 -26.40 10.41
C ALA A 24 1.01 -25.74 11.66
N SER A 25 1.15 -26.33 12.85
CA SER A 25 0.49 -25.80 14.03
C SER A 25 0.83 -24.31 14.24
N PHE A 26 -0.02 -23.57 14.93
CA PHE A 26 0.27 -22.16 15.27
C PHE A 26 1.63 -22.01 15.98
N ASP A 27 2.07 -23.03 16.73
CA ASP A 27 3.41 -23.07 17.33
C ASP A 27 4.52 -23.23 16.29
N SER A 28 4.33 -24.05 15.26
CA SER A 28 5.27 -24.13 14.13
C SER A 28 5.36 -22.80 13.38
N TYR A 29 4.22 -22.14 13.15
CA TYR A 29 4.16 -20.81 12.56
C TYR A 29 4.98 -19.80 13.38
N LYS A 30 4.76 -19.74 14.71
CA LYS A 30 5.56 -18.87 15.61
C LYS A 30 7.05 -19.23 15.59
N LYS A 31 7.41 -20.51 15.59
CA LYS A 31 8.81 -20.97 15.56
C LYS A 31 9.52 -20.53 14.29
N GLU A 32 8.85 -20.63 13.15
CA GLU A 32 9.38 -20.19 11.86
C GLU A 32 9.55 -18.66 11.83
N LEU A 33 8.56 -17.92 12.34
CA LEU A 33 8.69 -16.47 12.52
C LEU A 33 9.84 -16.09 13.45
N ALA A 34 10.04 -16.81 14.57
CA ALA A 34 11.12 -16.50 15.51
C ALA A 34 12.52 -16.78 14.92
N ALA A 35 12.61 -17.68 13.94
CA ALA A 35 13.86 -17.96 13.22
C ALA A 35 14.22 -16.86 12.20
N SER A 36 13.34 -15.89 11.93
CA SER A 36 13.62 -14.79 11.01
C SER A 36 14.79 -13.94 11.53
N GLU A 37 15.76 -13.64 10.64
CA GLU A 37 16.91 -12.79 10.97
C GLU A 37 16.50 -11.42 11.54
N LYS A 38 17.24 -10.97 12.56
CA LYS A 38 17.14 -9.60 13.05
C LYS A 38 17.93 -8.69 12.11
N VAL A 39 17.24 -8.02 11.20
CA VAL A 39 17.89 -7.06 10.30
C VAL A 39 17.98 -5.70 11.00
N ALA A 40 19.19 -5.28 11.37
CA ALA A 40 19.45 -3.95 11.89
C ALA A 40 19.45 -2.95 10.72
N ILE A 41 18.57 -1.95 10.75
CA ILE A 41 18.50 -0.92 9.72
C ILE A 41 18.23 0.43 10.40
N THR A 42 18.87 1.47 9.86
CA THR A 42 18.69 2.86 10.30
C THR A 42 17.72 3.57 9.37
N TYR A 43 16.81 4.33 9.98
CA TYR A 43 15.75 5.05 9.29
C TYR A 43 15.81 6.52 9.64
N ASP A 44 15.93 7.38 8.63
CA ASP A 44 15.86 8.83 8.80
C ASP A 44 14.40 9.28 8.80
N VAL A 45 13.86 9.52 10.00
CA VAL A 45 12.51 10.04 10.20
C VAL A 45 12.38 11.50 9.74
N PHE A 46 11.15 11.91 9.42
CA PHE A 46 10.82 13.27 9.00
C PHE A 46 11.43 14.37 9.91
N ASP A 47 12.15 15.30 9.28
CA ASP A 47 12.66 16.52 9.92
C ASP A 47 11.81 17.74 9.51
N ALA A 48 11.06 18.27 10.47
CA ALA A 48 10.18 19.42 10.26
C ALA A 48 10.94 20.72 9.91
N ALA A 49 12.13 20.92 10.46
CA ALA A 49 12.93 22.12 10.19
C ALA A 49 13.47 22.07 8.76
N LYS A 50 13.94 20.90 8.32
CA LYS A 50 14.35 20.66 6.93
C LYS A 50 13.17 20.83 5.97
N ALA A 51 12.02 20.22 6.26
CA ALA A 51 10.82 20.34 5.43
C ALA A 51 10.36 21.80 5.27
N LYS A 52 10.38 22.59 6.35
CA LYS A 52 10.03 24.02 6.30
C LYS A 52 10.97 24.81 5.37
N LYS A 53 12.28 24.54 5.41
CA LYS A 53 13.26 25.15 4.50
C LYS A 53 12.99 24.76 3.04
N GLN A 54 12.71 23.49 2.78
CA GLN A 54 12.39 22.97 1.44
C GLN A 54 11.10 23.62 0.88
N ILE A 55 10.03 23.70 1.68
CA ILE A 55 8.79 24.38 1.28
C ILE A 55 9.07 25.84 0.91
N ALA A 56 9.81 26.57 1.75
CA ALA A 56 10.11 27.99 1.50
C ALA A 56 10.92 28.21 0.21
N GLN A 57 11.98 27.41 0.01
CA GLN A 57 12.79 27.45 -1.21
C GLN A 57 11.93 27.21 -2.46
N MET A 58 11.04 26.23 -2.40
CA MET A 58 10.25 25.89 -3.57
C MET A 58 9.08 26.81 -3.84
N LYS A 59 8.49 27.43 -2.82
CA LYS A 59 7.54 28.53 -3.04
C LYS A 59 8.21 29.67 -3.82
N LYS A 60 9.52 29.85 -3.67
CA LYS A 60 10.31 30.80 -4.48
C LYS A 60 10.49 30.30 -5.92
N GLU A 61 10.87 29.04 -6.11
CA GLU A 61 11.09 28.43 -7.43
C GLU A 61 9.80 28.31 -8.26
N ALA A 62 8.69 27.89 -7.66
CA ALA A 62 7.39 27.75 -8.32
C ALA A 62 6.82 29.09 -8.84
N LYS A 63 7.13 30.19 -8.16
CA LYS A 63 6.79 31.55 -8.64
C LYS A 63 7.63 31.94 -9.86
N ALA A 64 8.88 31.46 -9.94
CA ALA A 64 9.77 31.73 -11.07
C ALA A 64 9.44 30.89 -12.32
N SER A 65 8.87 29.70 -12.17
CA SER A 65 8.66 28.72 -13.25
C SER A 65 7.34 28.86 -14.03
N ARG A 66 6.58 29.95 -13.88
CA ARG A 66 5.23 30.14 -14.46
C ARG A 66 5.13 30.14 -16.01
N LYS A 67 6.19 29.88 -16.77
CA LYS A 67 6.27 30.24 -18.20
C LYS A 67 6.68 29.14 -19.21
N VAL A 68 6.69 27.86 -18.87
CA VAL A 68 7.26 26.85 -19.80
C VAL A 68 6.24 25.77 -20.12
N ALA A 69 5.90 25.64 -21.41
CA ALA A 69 5.24 24.45 -21.97
C ALA A 69 6.26 23.29 -22.03
N SER A 70 5.82 22.03 -21.93
CA SER A 70 6.72 20.87 -21.85
C SER A 70 7.68 20.76 -23.03
N ASN A 71 8.88 21.30 -22.89
CA ASN A 71 9.96 21.18 -23.87
C ASN A 71 10.97 20.09 -23.45
N LEU A 72 10.56 19.15 -22.59
CA LEU A 72 11.43 18.06 -22.18
C LEU A 72 11.69 17.13 -23.35
N THR A 73 12.96 16.85 -23.57
CA THR A 73 13.45 15.98 -24.64
C THR A 73 14.41 14.96 -24.06
N GLU A 74 14.84 14.02 -24.90
CA GLU A 74 15.88 13.06 -24.52
C GLU A 74 17.18 13.75 -24.09
N ASN A 75 17.47 14.96 -24.60
CA ASN A 75 18.65 15.73 -24.23
C ASN A 75 18.65 16.22 -22.78
N ASP A 76 17.49 16.21 -22.11
CA ASP A 76 17.39 16.56 -20.70
C ASP A 76 17.75 15.38 -19.76
N LEU A 77 17.92 14.17 -20.31
CA LEU A 77 18.46 13.02 -19.59
C LEU A 77 20.00 13.00 -19.66
N SER A 78 20.63 12.55 -18.58
CA SER A 78 22.04 12.22 -18.58
C SER A 78 22.35 11.06 -19.53
N GLU A 79 23.57 11.03 -20.07
CA GLU A 79 24.03 9.92 -20.92
C GLU A 79 23.94 8.57 -20.21
N SER A 80 24.18 8.54 -18.89
CA SER A 80 24.02 7.32 -18.09
C SER A 80 22.56 6.86 -18.01
N ALA A 81 21.61 7.79 -17.87
CA ALA A 81 20.19 7.45 -17.85
C ALA A 81 19.72 6.96 -19.23
N LYS A 82 20.13 7.63 -20.32
CA LYS A 82 19.86 7.18 -21.69
C LYS A 82 20.38 5.76 -21.94
N ALA A 83 21.64 5.52 -21.60
CA ALA A 83 22.27 4.20 -21.75
C ALA A 83 21.55 3.13 -20.93
N MET A 84 21.18 3.45 -19.68
CA MET A 84 20.41 2.54 -18.82
C MET A 84 19.04 2.21 -19.40
N ILE A 85 18.29 3.21 -19.87
CA ILE A 85 16.98 3.02 -20.49
C ILE A 85 17.12 2.11 -21.71
N GLN A 86 18.06 2.41 -22.62
CA GLN A 86 18.29 1.58 -23.80
C GLN A 86 18.69 0.15 -23.42
N GLU A 87 19.55 -0.02 -22.44
CA GLU A 87 19.95 -1.33 -21.97
C GLU A 87 18.76 -2.12 -21.42
N ILE A 88 17.90 -1.51 -20.59
CA ILE A 88 16.68 -2.14 -20.05
C ILE A 88 15.72 -2.51 -21.18
N LEU A 89 15.45 -1.57 -22.10
CA LEU A 89 14.53 -1.77 -23.22
C LEU A 89 14.98 -2.91 -24.15
N SER A 90 16.29 -3.16 -24.21
CA SER A 90 16.88 -4.25 -24.99
C SER A 90 16.76 -5.64 -24.35
N LYS A 91 16.51 -5.74 -23.03
CA LYS A 91 16.46 -7.04 -22.36
C LYS A 91 15.12 -7.71 -22.59
N THR A 92 15.15 -8.95 -23.07
CA THR A 92 13.95 -9.78 -23.25
C THR A 92 13.82 -10.87 -22.19
N GLU A 93 14.92 -11.17 -21.49
CA GLU A 93 15.00 -12.26 -20.52
C GLU A 93 15.11 -11.74 -19.08
N PRO A 94 14.42 -12.38 -18.11
CA PRO A 94 14.47 -12.03 -16.69
C PRO A 94 15.87 -12.01 -16.08
N GLU A 95 16.73 -12.97 -16.44
CA GLU A 95 18.09 -13.07 -15.90
C GLU A 95 18.95 -11.89 -16.36
N ALA A 96 18.84 -11.55 -17.65
CA ALA A 96 19.55 -10.40 -18.21
C ALA A 96 19.06 -9.09 -17.60
N LEU A 97 17.75 -8.97 -17.34
CA LEU A 97 17.19 -7.85 -16.61
C LEU A 97 17.75 -7.78 -15.17
N ASP A 98 17.81 -8.90 -14.44
CA ASP A 98 18.36 -8.93 -13.07
C ASP A 98 19.81 -8.46 -13.03
N GLN A 99 20.64 -8.93 -13.97
CA GLN A 99 22.04 -8.54 -14.10
C GLN A 99 22.19 -7.03 -14.30
N VAL A 100 21.34 -6.42 -15.12
CA VAL A 100 21.29 -4.96 -15.30
C VAL A 100 20.93 -4.28 -13.99
N LEU A 101 19.88 -4.73 -13.29
CA LEU A 101 19.46 -4.13 -12.03
C LEU A 101 20.57 -4.20 -10.97
N VAL A 102 21.25 -5.34 -10.84
CA VAL A 102 22.38 -5.53 -9.93
C VAL A 102 23.57 -4.64 -10.32
N ALA A 103 23.92 -4.59 -11.60
CA ALA A 103 25.04 -3.79 -12.08
C ALA A 103 24.85 -2.29 -11.81
N TYR A 104 23.63 -1.77 -12.01
CA TYR A 104 23.32 -0.37 -11.71
C TYR A 104 23.21 -0.08 -10.21
N ASP A 105 22.67 -1.00 -9.42
CA ASP A 105 22.61 -0.89 -7.96
C ASP A 105 24.03 -0.81 -7.34
N ASN A 106 24.96 -1.64 -7.82
CA ASN A 106 26.36 -1.66 -7.34
C ASN A 106 27.12 -0.35 -7.61
N LYS A 107 26.74 0.42 -8.62
CA LYS A 107 27.36 1.70 -8.95
C LYS A 107 26.48 2.91 -8.63
N TYR A 108 25.40 2.72 -7.86
CA TYR A 108 24.38 3.73 -7.57
C TYR A 108 24.97 5.10 -7.21
N ASP A 109 25.94 5.14 -6.29
CA ASP A 109 26.49 6.40 -5.79
C ASP A 109 27.30 7.19 -6.84
N SER A 110 27.77 6.53 -7.90
CA SER A 110 28.47 7.17 -9.03
C SER A 110 27.55 7.63 -10.16
N LEU A 111 26.27 7.24 -10.13
CA LEU A 111 25.33 7.59 -11.17
C LEU A 111 24.85 9.05 -11.04
N PRO A 112 24.51 9.71 -12.16
CA PRO A 112 23.81 10.99 -12.12
C PRO A 112 22.39 10.83 -11.57
N ALA A 113 21.78 11.95 -11.19
CA ALA A 113 20.53 11.99 -10.41
C ALA A 113 19.34 11.23 -11.02
N ASP A 114 19.16 11.33 -12.33
CA ASP A 114 18.09 10.65 -13.07
C ASP A 114 18.34 9.14 -13.18
N ALA A 115 19.58 8.73 -13.45
CA ALA A 115 19.99 7.33 -13.42
C ALA A 115 19.88 6.74 -11.99
N GLN A 116 20.23 7.50 -10.95
CA GLN A 116 19.98 7.14 -9.56
C GLN A 116 18.48 6.93 -9.31
N PHE A 117 17.65 7.87 -9.74
CA PHE A 117 16.20 7.76 -9.60
C PHE A 117 15.65 6.50 -10.29
N ILE A 118 16.07 6.21 -11.52
CA ILE A 118 15.64 5.01 -12.25
C ILE A 118 16.08 3.74 -11.52
N THR A 119 17.36 3.65 -11.16
CA THR A 119 17.91 2.51 -10.40
C THR A 119 17.11 2.28 -9.12
N LEU A 120 16.77 3.37 -8.43
CA LEU A 120 16.02 3.35 -7.18
C LEU A 120 14.58 2.85 -7.35
N GLN A 121 13.90 3.21 -8.43
CA GLN A 121 12.57 2.66 -8.71
C GLN A 121 12.67 1.16 -9.00
N LEU A 122 13.62 0.75 -9.84
CA LEU A 122 13.70 -0.61 -10.33
C LEU A 122 14.25 -1.60 -9.30
N GLN A 123 15.18 -1.20 -8.43
CA GLN A 123 15.69 -2.07 -7.36
C GLN A 123 14.57 -2.56 -6.42
N THR A 124 13.47 -1.81 -6.28
CA THR A 124 12.34 -2.22 -5.43
C THR A 124 11.61 -3.46 -5.96
N LEU A 125 11.82 -3.82 -7.23
CA LEU A 125 11.31 -5.04 -7.84
C LEU A 125 12.12 -6.28 -7.46
N ARG A 126 13.40 -6.14 -7.10
CA ARG A 126 14.31 -7.27 -6.85
C ARG A 126 13.77 -8.32 -5.87
N PRO A 127 13.21 -7.97 -4.69
CA PRO A 127 12.70 -8.97 -3.76
C PRO A 127 11.48 -9.74 -4.30
N PHE A 128 10.82 -9.23 -5.35
CA PHE A 128 9.66 -9.84 -6.01
C PHE A 128 10.03 -10.74 -7.20
N ARG A 129 11.32 -10.94 -7.47
CA ARG A 129 11.77 -11.89 -8.50
C ARG A 129 11.16 -13.27 -8.25
N GLY A 130 10.52 -13.84 -9.28
CA GLY A 130 9.84 -15.13 -9.27
C GLY A 130 8.81 -15.30 -8.15
N ILE A 131 8.27 -14.22 -7.59
CA ILE A 131 7.38 -14.29 -6.44
C ILE A 131 6.17 -15.18 -6.73
N LEU A 132 5.61 -15.15 -7.94
CA LEU A 132 4.43 -15.94 -8.30
C LEU A 132 4.70 -17.43 -8.26
N TYR A 133 5.85 -17.82 -8.81
CA TYR A 133 6.32 -19.18 -8.72
C TYR A 133 6.55 -19.60 -7.26
N ARG A 134 7.18 -18.72 -6.46
CA ARG A 134 7.54 -19.05 -5.08
C ARG A 134 6.33 -19.22 -4.17
N VAL A 135 5.27 -18.43 -4.34
CA VAL A 135 4.01 -18.54 -3.56
C VAL A 135 3.06 -19.62 -4.10
N LYS A 136 3.30 -20.12 -5.32
CA LYS A 136 2.45 -21.12 -5.98
C LYS A 136 2.15 -22.35 -5.09
N PRO A 137 3.13 -22.99 -4.42
CA PRO A 137 2.86 -24.16 -3.59
C PRO A 137 1.92 -23.84 -2.42
N TYR A 138 2.03 -22.65 -1.82
CA TYR A 138 1.07 -22.23 -0.81
C TYR A 138 -0.35 -22.18 -1.38
N PHE A 139 -0.51 -21.69 -2.60
CA PHE A 139 -1.81 -21.60 -3.25
C PHE A 139 -2.40 -22.93 -3.68
N GLU A 140 -1.59 -23.79 -4.30
CA GLU A 140 -2.02 -25.10 -4.78
C GLU A 140 -2.30 -26.05 -3.62
N ASP A 141 -1.43 -26.08 -2.61
CA ASP A 141 -1.47 -27.09 -1.56
C ASP A 141 -2.25 -26.65 -0.32
N LYS A 142 -2.23 -25.36 0.02
CA LYS A 142 -2.78 -24.84 1.29
C LYS A 142 -3.95 -23.90 1.10
N ALA A 143 -4.04 -23.27 -0.06
CA ALA A 143 -5.04 -22.27 -0.37
C ALA A 143 -6.15 -22.82 -1.31
N GLY A 144 -6.14 -24.10 -1.63
CA GLY A 144 -7.19 -24.78 -2.38
C GLY A 144 -7.51 -24.22 -3.78
N THR A 145 -8.32 -24.96 -4.52
CA THR A 145 -8.57 -24.70 -5.94
C THR A 145 -9.20 -23.33 -6.22
N LEU A 146 -10.09 -22.84 -5.34
CA LEU A 146 -10.78 -21.56 -5.53
C LEU A 146 -9.83 -20.37 -5.44
N ALA A 147 -8.97 -20.31 -4.42
CA ALA A 147 -8.06 -19.17 -4.27
C ALA A 147 -6.91 -19.24 -5.29
N HIS A 148 -6.41 -20.45 -5.57
CA HIS A 148 -5.50 -20.65 -6.69
C HIS A 148 -6.09 -20.13 -8.00
N SER A 149 -7.36 -20.47 -8.29
CA SER A 149 -8.06 -19.98 -9.48
C SER A 149 -8.24 -18.47 -9.47
N ALA A 150 -8.62 -17.86 -8.35
CA ALA A 150 -8.77 -16.41 -8.23
C ALA A 150 -7.46 -15.68 -8.51
N ILE A 151 -6.35 -16.17 -7.96
CA ILE A 151 -5.02 -15.59 -8.16
C ILE A 151 -4.53 -15.79 -9.57
N LEU A 152 -4.70 -16.99 -10.11
CA LEU A 152 -4.40 -17.27 -11.49
C LEU A 152 -5.21 -16.35 -12.41
N THR A 153 -6.48 -16.09 -12.10
CA THR A 153 -7.32 -15.14 -12.84
C THR A 153 -6.83 -13.70 -12.68
N SER A 154 -6.50 -13.24 -11.47
CA SER A 154 -5.88 -11.91 -11.26
C SER A 154 -4.60 -11.74 -12.06
N PHE A 155 -3.74 -12.77 -12.08
CA PHE A 155 -2.50 -12.73 -12.84
C PHE A 155 -2.72 -12.84 -14.34
N LYS A 156 -3.67 -13.66 -14.79
CA LYS A 156 -4.09 -13.69 -16.20
C LYS A 156 -4.63 -12.34 -16.62
N ASN A 157 -5.45 -11.69 -15.79
CA ASN A 157 -5.97 -10.35 -16.04
C ASN A 157 -4.86 -9.30 -16.02
N LEU A 158 -3.91 -9.38 -15.09
CA LEU A 158 -2.74 -8.50 -15.07
C LEU A 158 -1.89 -8.70 -16.34
N ALA A 159 -1.60 -9.95 -16.71
CA ALA A 159 -0.84 -10.29 -17.90
C ALA A 159 -1.55 -9.85 -19.18
N ALA A 160 -2.88 -10.04 -19.25
CA ALA A 160 -3.71 -9.59 -20.36
C ALA A 160 -3.76 -8.05 -20.44
N ASN A 161 -3.91 -7.36 -19.30
CA ASN A 161 -3.89 -5.90 -19.23
C ASN A 161 -2.53 -5.34 -19.60
N LEU A 162 -1.43 -5.96 -19.15
CA LEU A 162 -0.09 -5.60 -19.59
C LEU A 162 0.03 -5.81 -21.09
N ARG A 163 -0.36 -6.97 -21.61
CA ARG A 163 -0.34 -7.25 -23.05
C ARG A 163 -1.18 -6.26 -23.87
N TRP A 164 -2.33 -5.84 -23.34
CA TRP A 164 -3.21 -4.86 -23.99
C TRP A 164 -2.65 -3.43 -23.92
N LEU A 165 -2.15 -3.01 -22.75
CA LEU A 165 -1.58 -1.67 -22.54
C LEU A 165 -0.26 -1.46 -23.29
N LEU A 166 0.44 -2.54 -23.62
CA LEU A 166 1.80 -2.52 -24.16
C LEU A 166 1.86 -2.83 -25.67
N ASP A 167 0.72 -2.71 -26.36
CA ASP A 167 0.51 -2.81 -27.81
C ASP A 167 1.62 -3.56 -28.61
N ALA A 168 1.31 -4.80 -29.00
CA ALA A 168 2.17 -5.76 -29.67
C ALA A 168 3.40 -6.27 -28.86
N PRO A 169 3.53 -7.61 -28.66
CA PRO A 169 4.70 -8.24 -28.02
C PRO A 169 6.06 -7.83 -28.60
N GLU A 170 6.09 -7.37 -29.86
CA GLU A 170 7.31 -6.94 -30.54
C GLU A 170 7.82 -5.58 -30.07
N ARG A 171 6.94 -4.66 -29.66
CA ARG A 171 7.28 -3.28 -29.25
C ARG A 171 7.62 -3.14 -27.77
N SER A 172 7.27 -4.16 -26.98
CA SER A 172 7.35 -4.13 -25.51
C SER A 172 8.01 -5.38 -24.92
N ARG A 173 9.04 -5.91 -25.60
CA ARG A 173 9.75 -7.12 -25.17
C ARG A 173 10.34 -7.01 -23.75
N HIS A 174 10.81 -5.82 -23.36
CA HIS A 174 11.28 -5.58 -21.99
C HIS A 174 10.17 -5.69 -20.95
N ALA A 175 8.94 -5.31 -21.28
CA ALA A 175 7.83 -5.43 -20.36
C ALA A 175 7.41 -6.90 -20.18
N VAL A 176 7.58 -7.73 -21.21
CA VAL A 176 7.52 -9.20 -21.07
C VAL A 176 8.62 -9.70 -20.15
N ALA A 177 9.85 -9.17 -20.26
CA ALA A 177 10.95 -9.49 -19.34
C ALA A 177 10.61 -9.11 -17.88
N PHE A 178 10.03 -7.92 -17.64
CA PHE A 178 9.55 -7.51 -16.31
C PHE A 178 8.43 -8.41 -15.77
N PHE A 179 7.48 -8.79 -16.62
CA PHE A 179 6.42 -9.72 -16.21
C PHE A 179 7.02 -11.09 -15.85
N ASN A 180 7.87 -11.64 -16.71
CA ASN A 180 8.56 -12.90 -16.48
C ASN A 180 9.49 -12.83 -15.26
N TYR A 181 10.10 -11.68 -14.98
CA TYR A 181 10.91 -11.45 -13.79
C TYR A 181 10.14 -11.70 -12.50
N ILE A 182 8.87 -11.29 -12.45
CA ILE A 182 7.99 -11.50 -11.29
C ILE A 182 7.39 -12.92 -11.31
N ALA A 183 7.12 -13.46 -12.50
CA ALA A 183 6.33 -14.68 -12.67
C ALA A 183 7.14 -15.99 -12.66
N GLN A 184 8.29 -16.02 -13.32
CA GLN A 184 9.02 -17.25 -13.62
C GLN A 184 9.91 -17.70 -12.45
N PRO A 185 10.16 -19.03 -12.31
CA PRO A 185 11.20 -19.52 -11.40
C PRO A 185 12.57 -18.96 -11.78
N TYR A 186 13.46 -18.87 -10.80
CA TYR A 186 14.84 -18.45 -11.00
C TYR A 186 15.79 -19.21 -10.07
N LEU A 187 17.09 -19.13 -10.37
CA LEU A 187 18.13 -19.78 -9.60
C LEU A 187 18.82 -18.79 -8.64
N ILE A 188 19.12 -19.24 -7.44
CA ILE A 188 20.00 -18.61 -6.45
C ILE A 188 21.13 -19.61 -6.22
N ASP A 189 22.38 -19.23 -6.53
CA ASP A 189 23.55 -20.10 -6.37
C ASP A 189 23.38 -21.50 -7.01
N LYS A 190 22.81 -21.53 -8.23
CA LYS A 190 22.46 -22.74 -9.00
C LYS A 190 21.34 -23.61 -8.40
N ALA A 191 20.78 -23.23 -7.25
CA ALA A 191 19.59 -23.86 -6.69
C ALA A 191 18.33 -23.08 -7.03
N LEU A 192 17.20 -23.76 -7.18
CA LEU A 192 15.91 -23.10 -7.38
C LEU A 192 15.57 -22.22 -6.16
N ALA A 193 15.09 -21.00 -6.42
CA ALA A 193 14.69 -20.09 -5.35
C ALA A 193 13.64 -20.73 -4.42
N PRO A 194 13.76 -20.57 -3.09
CA PRO A 194 12.92 -21.28 -2.14
C PRO A 194 11.47 -20.86 -2.24
N SER A 195 10.58 -21.85 -2.09
CA SER A 195 9.13 -21.66 -1.99
C SER A 195 8.76 -20.82 -0.77
N LEU A 196 7.67 -20.07 -0.92
CA LEU A 196 6.92 -19.40 0.13
C LEU A 196 5.62 -20.17 0.32
N ASP A 197 5.75 -21.40 0.83
CA ASP A 197 4.69 -22.40 0.98
C ASP A 197 3.90 -22.30 2.31
N SER A 198 4.20 -21.29 3.12
CA SER A 198 3.57 -21.05 4.41
C SER A 198 3.32 -19.55 4.63
N GLU A 199 2.33 -19.24 5.46
CA GLU A 199 2.05 -17.87 5.91
C GLU A 199 3.23 -17.25 6.66
N ALA A 200 3.95 -18.05 7.45
CA ALA A 200 5.16 -17.60 8.15
C ALA A 200 6.28 -17.24 7.16
N LYS A 201 6.50 -18.03 6.10
CA LYS A 201 7.49 -17.72 5.06
C LYS A 201 7.13 -16.45 4.31
N ILE A 202 5.85 -16.24 3.99
CA ILE A 202 5.38 -15.03 3.31
C ILE A 202 5.64 -13.79 4.18
N GLN A 203 5.20 -13.84 5.45
CA GLN A 203 5.39 -12.73 6.38
C GLN A 203 6.88 -12.46 6.66
N THR A 204 7.69 -13.52 6.77
CA THR A 204 9.14 -13.44 6.94
C THR A 204 9.81 -12.86 5.70
N TRP A 205 9.39 -13.23 4.50
CA TRP A 205 9.92 -12.66 3.25
C TRP A 205 9.59 -11.17 3.12
N MET A 206 8.35 -10.75 3.43
CA MET A 206 7.99 -9.33 3.47
C MET A 206 8.89 -8.55 4.42
N PHE A 207 9.11 -9.09 5.63
CA PHE A 207 9.91 -8.43 6.65
C PHE A 207 11.43 -8.45 6.39
N ASN A 208 11.98 -9.57 5.88
CA ASN A 208 13.42 -9.75 5.73
C ASN A 208 13.96 -9.40 4.34
N LYS A 209 13.12 -9.39 3.30
CA LYS A 209 13.54 -9.14 1.91
C LYS A 209 12.93 -7.87 1.33
N VAL A 210 11.63 -7.62 1.56
CA VAL A 210 10.96 -6.42 1.01
C VAL A 210 11.27 -5.18 1.87
N ARG A 211 11.07 -5.26 3.18
CA ARG A 211 11.31 -4.14 4.12
C ARG A 211 12.68 -3.49 3.96
N PRO A 212 13.82 -4.23 3.92
CA PRO A 212 15.13 -3.60 3.83
C PRO A 212 15.32 -2.84 2.52
N VAL A 213 14.86 -3.39 1.40
CA VAL A 213 14.94 -2.74 0.08
C VAL A 213 14.13 -1.44 0.07
N MET A 214 12.94 -1.43 0.69
CA MET A 214 12.13 -0.21 0.81
C MET A 214 12.80 0.86 1.68
N ILE A 215 13.48 0.47 2.77
CA ILE A 215 14.23 1.41 3.60
C ILE A 215 15.45 1.96 2.83
N THR A 216 16.20 1.12 2.13
CA THR A 216 17.31 1.56 1.28
C THR A 216 16.83 2.52 0.19
N ALA A 217 15.71 2.21 -0.49
CA ALA A 217 15.11 3.10 -1.47
C ALA A 217 14.66 4.43 -0.84
N ASN A 218 14.08 4.38 0.36
CA ASN A 218 13.69 5.58 1.09
C ASN A 218 14.89 6.48 1.39
N ASN A 219 15.94 5.94 2.03
CA ASN A 219 17.13 6.71 2.41
C ASN A 219 17.82 7.31 1.18
N ARG A 220 17.97 6.52 0.11
CA ARG A 220 18.53 6.99 -1.16
C ARG A 220 17.68 8.10 -1.80
N MET A 221 16.34 8.03 -1.72
CA MET A 221 15.45 9.08 -2.23
C MET A 221 15.57 10.38 -1.43
N GLN A 222 15.70 10.26 -0.09
CA GLN A 222 15.94 11.43 0.77
C GLN A 222 17.26 12.13 0.42
N SER A 223 18.34 11.38 0.23
CA SER A 223 19.64 11.94 -0.20
C SER A 223 19.58 12.54 -1.60
N LEU A 224 18.79 11.95 -2.51
CA LEU A 224 18.63 12.46 -3.87
C LEU A 224 17.89 13.81 -3.90
N SER A 225 16.85 13.96 -3.07
CA SER A 225 16.08 15.21 -2.90
C SER A 225 16.96 16.40 -2.47
N GLU A 226 18.00 16.16 -1.67
CA GLU A 226 18.91 17.22 -1.18
C GLU A 226 19.86 17.74 -2.26
N LYS A 227 20.29 16.85 -3.17
CA LYS A 227 21.40 17.13 -4.09
C LYS A 227 20.93 17.68 -5.44
N ASN A 228 19.73 17.32 -5.89
CA ASN A 228 19.33 17.51 -7.29
C ASN A 228 17.88 18.00 -7.43
N PRO A 229 17.67 19.27 -7.83
CA PRO A 229 16.32 19.81 -7.97
C PRO A 229 15.58 19.26 -9.21
N ARG A 230 16.32 18.88 -10.27
CA ARG A 230 15.76 18.47 -11.56
C ARG A 230 16.10 17.01 -11.88
N ILE A 231 15.07 16.16 -11.88
CA ILE A 231 15.14 14.75 -12.28
C ILE A 231 14.16 14.57 -13.43
N VAL A 232 14.62 13.98 -14.54
CA VAL A 232 13.79 13.63 -15.69
C VAL A 232 13.53 12.13 -15.66
N TRP A 233 12.28 11.74 -15.88
CA TRP A 233 11.81 10.37 -15.99
C TRP A 233 11.35 10.11 -17.41
N ASP A 234 11.77 9.00 -18.00
CA ASP A 234 11.32 8.53 -19.31
C ASP A 234 10.30 7.40 -19.13
N ASN A 235 9.05 7.67 -19.53
CA ASN A 235 7.97 6.70 -19.45
C ASN A 235 8.15 5.50 -20.41
N ARG A 236 9.11 5.53 -21.35
CA ARG A 236 9.44 4.36 -22.17
C ARG A 236 9.80 3.13 -21.34
N ILE A 237 10.41 3.31 -20.15
CA ILE A 237 10.73 2.22 -19.21
C ILE A 237 9.48 1.40 -18.86
N ILE A 238 8.30 2.05 -18.84
CA ILE A 238 7.03 1.41 -18.47
C ILE A 238 6.33 0.90 -19.73
N TYR A 239 6.24 1.74 -20.75
CA TYR A 239 5.27 1.51 -21.83
C TYR A 239 5.85 0.82 -23.06
N GLY A 240 7.16 0.90 -23.35
CA GLY A 240 7.66 0.58 -24.68
C GLY A 240 8.62 1.63 -25.23
N ALA A 241 9.54 1.21 -26.10
CA ALA A 241 10.34 2.14 -26.89
C ALA A 241 9.46 2.96 -27.87
N ASP A 242 8.41 2.31 -28.40
CA ASP A 242 7.58 2.81 -29.49
C ASP A 242 6.19 3.30 -29.04
N SER A 243 5.95 3.47 -27.74
CA SER A 243 4.63 3.80 -27.19
C SER A 243 4.21 5.26 -27.38
N PHE A 244 5.15 6.11 -27.78
CA PHE A 244 5.00 7.56 -27.80
C PHE A 244 5.19 8.07 -29.22
N GLN A 245 4.10 8.50 -29.87
CA GLN A 245 4.14 9.14 -31.19
C GLN A 245 4.74 10.56 -31.11
N ASP A 246 4.58 11.20 -29.97
CA ASP A 246 5.16 12.49 -29.62
C ASP A 246 5.80 12.45 -28.22
N ASN A 247 6.48 13.53 -27.82
CA ASN A 247 7.15 13.60 -26.52
C ASN A 247 6.26 14.13 -25.39
N ILE A 248 4.96 14.41 -25.61
CA ILE A 248 4.11 15.14 -24.65
C ILE A 248 3.96 14.39 -23.33
N ASP A 249 3.84 13.06 -23.40
CA ASP A 249 3.72 12.19 -22.22
C ASP A 249 4.92 11.28 -21.98
N ARG A 250 5.94 11.34 -22.84
CA ARG A 250 7.13 10.50 -22.70
C ARG A 250 7.98 10.93 -21.50
N PHE A 251 8.36 12.21 -21.45
CA PHE A 251 9.24 12.73 -20.41
C PHE A 251 8.44 13.43 -19.32
N LYS A 252 8.78 13.14 -18.06
CA LYS A 252 8.19 13.82 -16.90
C LYS A 252 9.26 14.28 -15.93
N LEU A 253 9.09 15.47 -15.37
CA LEU A 253 9.89 15.95 -14.25
C LEU A 253 9.41 15.29 -12.95
N VAL A 254 10.38 14.82 -12.17
CA VAL A 254 10.18 14.39 -10.80
C VAL A 254 10.66 15.52 -9.90
N GLY A 255 9.73 16.40 -9.55
CA GLY A 255 9.96 17.47 -8.59
C GLY A 255 9.84 16.98 -7.15
N GLU A 256 9.89 17.92 -6.23
CA GLU A 256 9.86 17.61 -4.80
C GLU A 256 8.49 17.10 -4.32
N ILE A 257 7.38 17.53 -4.94
CA ILE A 257 6.04 16.97 -4.63
C ILE A 257 6.06 15.46 -4.86
N GLU A 258 6.58 15.05 -6.03
CA GLU A 258 6.70 13.65 -6.40
C GLU A 258 7.68 12.90 -5.49
N ARG A 259 8.81 13.51 -5.14
CA ARG A 259 9.79 12.90 -4.22
C ARG A 259 9.23 12.74 -2.81
N GLN A 260 8.58 13.74 -2.24
CA GLN A 260 7.96 13.66 -0.91
C GLN A 260 6.81 12.65 -0.89
N ALA A 261 5.98 12.61 -1.93
CA ALA A 261 4.94 11.59 -2.08
C ALA A 261 5.51 10.17 -2.20
N LEU A 262 6.65 10.02 -2.89
CA LEU A 262 7.32 8.74 -3.04
C LEU A 262 8.00 8.29 -1.74
N ILE A 263 8.69 9.20 -1.04
CA ILE A 263 9.23 8.97 0.31
C ILE A 263 8.10 8.51 1.21
N ALA A 264 6.99 9.28 1.29
CA ALA A 264 5.80 8.90 2.05
C ALA A 264 5.30 7.48 1.72
N SER A 265 5.25 7.13 0.43
CA SER A 265 4.87 5.80 -0.02
C SER A 265 5.80 4.71 0.51
N TYR A 266 7.11 4.93 0.54
CA TYR A 266 8.06 3.98 1.12
C TYR A 266 7.88 3.86 2.63
N GLU A 267 7.76 4.98 3.36
CA GLU A 267 7.58 4.93 4.83
C GLU A 267 6.26 4.24 5.19
N ASN A 268 5.18 4.52 4.46
CA ASN A 268 3.90 3.83 4.65
C ASN A 268 3.99 2.33 4.34
N THR A 269 4.75 1.94 3.31
CA THR A 269 4.95 0.53 2.98
C THR A 269 5.70 -0.19 4.09
N VAL A 270 6.78 0.40 4.61
CA VAL A 270 7.55 -0.14 5.74
C VAL A 270 6.67 -0.19 7.00
N SER A 271 5.87 0.86 7.25
CA SER A 271 4.89 0.92 8.34
C SER A 271 3.91 -0.26 8.27
N GLN A 272 3.34 -0.54 7.09
CA GLN A 272 2.43 -1.67 6.90
C GLN A 272 3.11 -3.03 7.05
N ILE A 273 4.35 -3.18 6.58
CA ILE A 273 5.11 -4.42 6.79
C ILE A 273 5.36 -4.66 8.28
N ASN A 274 5.69 -3.60 9.03
CA ASN A 274 5.88 -3.68 10.47
C ASN A 274 4.58 -4.03 11.21
N PHE A 275 3.46 -3.41 10.83
CA PHE A 275 2.14 -3.75 11.37
C PHE A 275 1.79 -5.21 11.07
N LEU A 276 1.96 -5.64 9.82
CA LEU A 276 1.76 -7.02 9.38
C LEU A 276 2.64 -7.97 10.19
N ARG A 277 3.88 -7.61 10.50
CA ARG A 277 4.79 -8.45 11.30
C ARG A 277 4.36 -8.56 12.77
N SER A 278 3.68 -7.54 13.29
CA SER A 278 3.15 -7.51 14.66
C SER A 278 1.87 -8.32 14.85
N TYR A 279 1.18 -8.73 13.79
CA TYR A 279 -0.02 -9.53 13.88
C TYR A 279 0.11 -10.86 13.13
N SER A 280 -0.53 -11.88 13.66
CA SER A 280 -0.56 -13.19 13.05
C SER A 280 -1.42 -13.17 11.80
N ILE A 281 -0.86 -13.57 10.66
CA ILE A 281 -1.63 -13.89 9.46
C ILE A 281 -1.97 -15.38 9.39
N TYR A 282 -1.78 -16.13 10.48
CA TYR A 282 -2.08 -17.54 10.53
C TYR A 282 -3.57 -17.81 10.27
N GLY A 283 -3.87 -18.61 9.26
CA GLY A 283 -5.24 -18.90 8.82
C GLY A 283 -5.81 -17.87 7.85
N ALA A 284 -4.99 -17.00 7.25
CA ALA A 284 -5.37 -16.19 6.09
C ALA A 284 -5.88 -17.05 4.92
N ALA A 285 -5.33 -18.27 4.74
CA ALA A 285 -5.91 -19.32 3.88
C ALA A 285 -7.35 -19.69 4.24
N THR A 286 -7.63 -19.91 5.50
CA THR A 286 -8.99 -20.25 5.92
C THR A 286 -9.93 -19.05 5.71
N VAL A 287 -9.50 -17.84 6.08
CA VAL A 287 -10.33 -16.63 5.94
C VAL A 287 -10.67 -16.38 4.48
N SER A 288 -9.69 -16.34 3.59
CA SER A 288 -10.00 -16.02 2.19
C SER A 288 -10.74 -17.15 1.48
N GLN A 289 -10.66 -18.41 1.95
CA GLN A 289 -11.52 -19.51 1.47
C GLN A 289 -12.97 -19.16 1.70
N LYS A 290 -13.30 -18.85 2.96
CA LYS A 290 -14.66 -18.58 3.41
C LYS A 290 -15.21 -17.34 2.74
N LEU A 291 -14.36 -16.34 2.53
CA LEU A 291 -14.69 -15.17 1.74
C LEU A 291 -14.93 -15.51 0.26
N GLY A 292 -14.13 -16.38 -0.35
CA GLY A 292 -14.35 -16.85 -1.72
C GLY A 292 -15.65 -17.65 -1.88
N GLU A 293 -16.00 -18.47 -0.89
CA GLU A 293 -17.28 -19.23 -0.84
C GLU A 293 -18.50 -18.30 -0.78
N VAL A 294 -18.39 -17.18 -0.04
CA VAL A 294 -19.48 -16.23 0.16
C VAL A 294 -19.60 -15.24 -1.00
N MET A 295 -18.48 -14.71 -1.48
CA MET A 295 -18.48 -13.62 -2.46
C MET A 295 -18.52 -14.17 -3.90
N GLY A 296 -17.88 -15.32 -4.15
CA GLY A 296 -17.54 -15.79 -5.50
C GLY A 296 -16.20 -15.20 -5.96
N ILE A 297 -15.46 -15.97 -6.78
CA ILE A 297 -14.08 -15.65 -7.17
C ILE A 297 -13.96 -14.26 -7.84
N ASP A 298 -14.90 -13.90 -8.71
CA ASP A 298 -14.84 -12.66 -9.50
C ASP A 298 -15.04 -11.40 -8.65
N SER A 299 -15.78 -11.51 -7.55
CA SER A 299 -15.95 -10.40 -6.62
C SER A 299 -14.71 -10.14 -5.78
N VAL A 300 -14.03 -11.14 -5.22
CA VAL A 300 -12.92 -10.95 -4.26
C VAL A 300 -11.86 -9.92 -4.74
N ILE A 301 -11.60 -9.89 -6.05
CA ILE A 301 -10.62 -8.98 -6.68
C ILE A 301 -11.17 -7.56 -6.85
N GLY A 302 -12.47 -7.40 -7.12
CA GLY A 302 -13.13 -6.10 -7.30
C GLY A 302 -13.75 -5.51 -6.03
N THR A 303 -14.00 -6.32 -5.00
CA THR A 303 -14.92 -5.98 -3.91
C THR A 303 -14.29 -5.53 -2.61
N MET A 304 -13.02 -5.83 -2.37
CA MET A 304 -12.30 -5.23 -1.24
C MET A 304 -12.26 -3.69 -1.31
N PHE A 305 -12.50 -3.10 -2.48
CA PHE A 305 -12.51 -1.65 -2.69
C PHE A 305 -13.89 -1.06 -2.97
N SER A 306 -14.89 -1.92 -3.23
CA SER A 306 -16.24 -1.56 -3.65
C SER A 306 -17.27 -2.19 -2.72
N SER A 307 -17.65 -1.46 -1.67
CA SER A 307 -18.66 -1.85 -0.68
C SER A 307 -20.11 -1.85 -1.20
N THR A 308 -20.33 -1.59 -2.49
CA THR A 308 -21.65 -1.18 -2.99
C THR A 308 -22.36 -2.21 -3.88
N ARG A 309 -21.81 -3.39 -4.16
CA ARG A 309 -22.39 -4.29 -5.20
C ARG A 309 -22.34 -5.79 -4.96
N ASN A 310 -22.23 -6.26 -3.72
CA ASN A 310 -21.93 -7.67 -3.50
C ASN A 310 -22.98 -8.28 -2.60
N GLY A 311 -23.60 -9.38 -3.04
CA GLY A 311 -24.71 -10.04 -2.38
C GLY A 311 -24.38 -10.72 -1.04
N TYR A 312 -23.31 -10.30 -0.37
CA TYR A 312 -22.91 -10.79 0.94
C TYR A 312 -23.06 -9.71 2.01
N THR A 313 -23.25 -10.16 3.24
CA THR A 313 -23.46 -9.37 4.44
C THR A 313 -22.16 -9.19 5.23
N LEU A 314 -22.08 -8.15 6.05
CA LEU A 314 -20.96 -7.97 6.99
C LEU A 314 -20.89 -9.11 8.02
N ARG A 315 -21.99 -9.83 8.23
CA ARG A 315 -22.04 -11.06 9.02
C ARG A 315 -21.20 -12.16 8.41
N GLU A 316 -21.41 -12.46 7.13
CA GLU A 316 -20.67 -13.52 6.45
C GLU A 316 -19.18 -13.19 6.38
N LEU A 317 -18.81 -11.91 6.18
CA LEU A 317 -17.43 -11.43 6.30
C LEU A 317 -16.85 -11.70 7.69
N ARG A 318 -17.58 -11.33 8.75
CA ARG A 318 -17.13 -11.53 10.14
C ARG A 318 -16.99 -13.02 10.49
N ASP A 319 -17.93 -13.85 10.06
CA ASP A 319 -17.92 -15.29 10.33
C ASP A 319 -16.77 -15.99 9.58
N ALA A 320 -16.47 -15.54 8.35
CA ALA A 320 -15.29 -15.96 7.61
C ALA A 320 -13.99 -15.63 8.36
N ILE A 321 -13.85 -14.42 8.90
CA ILE A 321 -12.67 -14.03 9.69
C ILE A 321 -12.56 -14.87 10.98
N LYS A 322 -13.68 -15.03 11.72
CA LYS A 322 -13.71 -15.80 12.97
C LYS A 322 -13.44 -17.30 12.80
N SER A 323 -13.57 -17.83 11.58
CA SER A 323 -13.20 -19.22 11.27
C SER A 323 -11.71 -19.51 11.47
N ALA A 324 -10.86 -18.48 11.51
CA ALA A 324 -9.43 -18.56 11.77
C ALA A 324 -9.08 -17.93 13.12
N PRO A 325 -9.10 -18.68 14.25
CA PRO A 325 -9.00 -18.11 15.59
C PRO A 325 -7.66 -17.46 15.93
N HIS A 326 -6.61 -17.68 15.14
CA HIS A 326 -5.30 -17.05 15.33
C HIS A 326 -5.01 -15.92 14.33
N PHE A 327 -5.89 -15.69 13.36
CA PHE A 327 -5.75 -14.59 12.42
C PHE A 327 -5.98 -13.26 13.16
N GLY A 328 -5.07 -12.30 13.03
CA GLY A 328 -5.12 -11.02 13.73
C GLY A 328 -4.74 -11.07 15.22
N LYS A 329 -4.18 -12.17 15.73
CA LYS A 329 -3.60 -12.20 17.08
C LYS A 329 -2.27 -11.45 17.14
N HIS A 330 -2.07 -10.61 18.16
CA HIS A 330 -0.83 -9.87 18.33
C HIS A 330 0.35 -10.78 18.66
N LEU A 331 1.48 -10.53 17.99
CA LEU A 331 2.76 -11.23 18.13
C LEU A 331 3.70 -10.33 18.95
N ALA A 332 3.77 -10.59 20.26
CA ALA A 332 4.48 -9.72 21.23
C ALA A 332 6.01 -9.70 21.08
N ASP A 333 6.58 -10.53 20.22
CA ASP A 333 8.03 -10.74 20.03
C ASP A 333 8.65 -9.90 18.92
N CYS A 334 7.84 -9.13 18.17
CA CYS A 334 8.36 -8.31 17.08
C CYS A 334 9.17 -7.11 17.59
N LYS A 335 10.51 -7.25 17.56
CA LYS A 335 11.49 -6.25 17.98
C LYS A 335 12.50 -5.97 16.88
N ILE A 336 12.85 -4.69 16.73
CA ILE A 336 13.74 -4.17 15.70
C ILE A 336 14.93 -3.51 16.38
N ILE A 337 16.13 -3.84 15.93
CA ILE A 337 17.36 -3.19 16.38
C ILE A 337 17.60 -1.99 15.48
N ASN A 338 17.39 -0.80 16.00
CA ASN A 338 17.75 0.44 15.32
C ASN A 338 19.18 0.81 15.79
N GLN A 339 20.09 1.20 14.88
CA GLN A 339 21.47 1.54 15.29
C GLN A 339 21.53 2.75 16.23
N GLN A 340 20.52 3.61 16.22
CA GLN A 340 20.43 4.83 17.03
C GLN A 340 19.61 4.66 18.31
N ARG A 341 18.83 3.57 18.43
CA ARG A 341 17.92 3.34 19.57
C ARG A 341 18.06 1.91 20.09
N GLN A 342 17.88 1.73 21.41
CA GLN A 342 17.62 0.40 21.96
C GLN A 342 16.46 -0.29 21.21
N SER A 343 16.35 -1.62 21.32
CA SER A 343 15.30 -2.45 20.71
C SER A 343 13.91 -1.77 20.73
N VAL A 344 13.36 -1.41 19.56
CA VAL A 344 12.02 -0.83 19.40
C VAL A 344 11.03 -1.92 19.00
N THR A 345 9.77 -1.84 19.42
CA THR A 345 8.73 -2.78 18.94
C THR A 345 8.30 -2.43 17.52
N CYS A 346 7.93 -3.43 16.71
CA CYS A 346 7.50 -3.18 15.34
C CYS A 346 6.27 -2.27 15.25
N MET A 347 5.33 -2.36 16.20
CA MET A 347 4.18 -1.43 16.28
C MET A 347 4.62 0.02 16.52
N ARG A 348 5.59 0.25 17.40
CA ARG A 348 6.10 1.61 17.64
C ARG A 348 6.77 2.18 16.40
N GLU A 349 7.63 1.41 15.74
CA GLU A 349 8.26 1.86 14.49
C GLU A 349 7.23 2.05 13.37
N SER A 350 6.23 1.15 13.27
CA SER A 350 5.11 1.29 12.34
C SER A 350 4.40 2.63 12.49
N TYR A 351 4.13 3.06 13.73
CA TYR A 351 3.52 4.35 14.02
C TYR A 351 4.39 5.53 13.64
N GLU A 352 5.68 5.52 14.01
CA GLU A 352 6.61 6.60 13.68
C GLU A 352 6.75 6.79 12.16
N LEU A 353 6.76 5.69 11.40
CA LEU A 353 6.79 5.71 9.94
C LEU A 353 5.47 6.18 9.34
N LEU A 354 4.33 5.82 9.94
CA LEU A 354 3.02 6.35 9.53
C LEU A 354 2.95 7.87 9.75
N GLN A 355 3.38 8.35 10.92
CA GLN A 355 3.48 9.78 11.23
C GLN A 355 4.37 10.50 10.22
N SER A 356 5.56 9.96 9.96
CA SER A 356 6.49 10.49 8.99
C SER A 356 5.85 10.57 7.61
N SER A 357 5.22 9.47 7.14
CA SER A 357 4.56 9.41 5.83
C SER A 357 3.47 10.48 5.68
N VAL A 358 2.62 10.64 6.70
CA VAL A 358 1.56 11.65 6.68
C VAL A 358 2.15 13.06 6.63
N LYS A 359 3.24 13.34 7.36
CA LYS A 359 3.92 14.65 7.31
C LYS A 359 4.59 14.92 5.97
N ARG A 360 5.15 13.89 5.33
CA ARG A 360 5.69 13.94 3.96
C ARG A 360 4.58 14.23 2.95
N LEU A 361 3.41 13.58 3.05
CA LEU A 361 2.25 13.87 2.21
C LEU A 361 1.70 15.27 2.45
N ALA A 362 1.63 15.73 3.70
CA ALA A 362 1.22 17.09 4.03
C ALA A 362 2.18 18.12 3.43
N THR A 363 3.49 17.85 3.50
CA THR A 363 4.52 18.66 2.83
C THR A 363 4.29 18.70 1.33
N ALA A 364 4.10 17.55 0.68
CA ALA A 364 3.81 17.45 -0.75
C ALA A 364 2.54 18.23 -1.13
N TRP A 365 1.49 18.18 -0.30
CA TRP A 365 0.26 18.94 -0.49
C TRP A 365 0.47 20.46 -0.39
N GLU A 366 1.21 20.93 0.63
CA GLU A 366 1.54 22.36 0.78
C GLU A 366 2.29 22.92 -0.43
N ILE A 367 3.12 22.10 -1.05
CA ILE A 367 3.83 22.47 -2.27
C ILE A 367 2.89 22.41 -3.49
N ALA A 368 2.04 21.37 -3.58
CA ALA A 368 1.15 21.12 -4.71
C ALA A 368 0.17 22.28 -4.95
N LYS A 369 -0.35 22.89 -3.89
CA LYS A 369 -1.27 24.03 -3.99
C LYS A 369 -0.63 25.25 -4.68
N GLU A 370 0.66 25.44 -4.47
CA GLU A 370 1.41 26.62 -4.94
C GLU A 370 2.00 26.44 -6.34
N ARG A 371 2.24 25.20 -6.76
CA ARG A 371 2.79 24.88 -8.10
C ARG A 371 1.66 24.95 -9.14
N PRO A 372 1.75 25.80 -10.19
CA PRO A 372 0.79 25.81 -11.28
C PRO A 372 0.64 24.42 -11.91
N GLY A 373 -0.60 24.04 -12.26
CA GLY A 373 -0.86 22.82 -13.01
C GLY A 373 -0.04 22.77 -14.30
N SER A 374 0.62 21.65 -14.54
CA SER A 374 1.45 21.41 -15.72
C SER A 374 1.51 19.90 -16.01
N ASN A 375 1.57 19.56 -17.29
CA ASN A 375 1.76 18.18 -17.74
C ASN A 375 3.24 17.76 -17.75
N ASP A 376 4.18 18.69 -17.57
CA ASP A 376 5.62 18.42 -17.56
C ASP A 376 6.00 17.55 -16.35
N PHE A 377 5.30 17.70 -15.23
CA PHE A 377 5.58 16.97 -14.01
C PHE A 377 4.83 15.64 -13.96
N ALA A 378 5.41 14.65 -13.28
CA ALA A 378 4.74 13.37 -13.09
C ALA A 378 3.46 13.47 -12.23
N PHE A 379 3.28 14.56 -11.47
CA PHE A 379 2.03 14.92 -10.81
C PHE A 379 1.50 16.27 -11.30
N ASN A 380 0.39 16.27 -12.03
CA ASN A 380 -0.26 17.51 -12.43
C ASN A 380 -1.05 18.09 -11.22
N THR A 381 -0.63 19.27 -10.75
CA THR A 381 -1.21 19.93 -9.57
C THR A 381 -2.53 20.65 -9.84
N ALA A 382 -3.01 20.71 -11.08
CA ALA A 382 -4.32 21.27 -11.40
C ALA A 382 -5.46 20.63 -10.57
N PHE A 383 -5.34 19.32 -10.28
CA PHE A 383 -6.27 18.61 -9.41
C PHE A 383 -6.21 19.12 -7.95
N ALA A 384 -5.02 19.37 -7.41
CA ALA A 384 -4.86 19.88 -6.05
C ALA A 384 -5.40 21.32 -5.91
N GLN A 385 -5.34 22.10 -6.99
CA GLN A 385 -5.82 23.48 -7.03
C GLN A 385 -7.36 23.58 -7.17
N ALA A 386 -8.04 22.51 -7.59
CA ALA A 386 -9.49 22.52 -7.81
C ALA A 386 -10.31 22.66 -6.51
N ASP A 387 -9.82 22.12 -5.39
CA ASP A 387 -10.51 22.16 -4.09
C ASP A 387 -9.50 22.25 -2.92
N VAL A 388 -8.75 23.35 -2.90
CA VAL A 388 -7.68 23.61 -1.92
C VAL A 388 -8.23 23.59 -0.48
N ALA A 389 -9.36 24.25 -0.24
CA ALA A 389 -9.92 24.38 1.11
C ALA A 389 -10.30 23.02 1.71
N ARG A 390 -10.94 22.14 0.92
CA ARG A 390 -11.27 20.79 1.39
C ARG A 390 -10.02 19.93 1.56
N GLY A 391 -9.07 20.04 0.63
CA GLY A 391 -7.81 19.30 0.73
C GLY A 391 -7.00 19.69 1.97
N ASP A 392 -6.94 20.99 2.32
CA ASP A 392 -6.30 21.50 3.53
C ASP A 392 -6.92 20.90 4.79
N ILE A 393 -8.24 20.97 4.91
CA ILE A 393 -8.96 20.40 6.06
C ILE A 393 -8.69 18.90 6.17
N ASN A 394 -8.77 18.15 5.07
CA ASN A 394 -8.55 16.71 5.11
C ASN A 394 -7.10 16.36 5.50
N VAL A 395 -6.11 17.06 4.94
CA VAL A 395 -4.68 16.84 5.26
C VAL A 395 -4.40 17.20 6.71
N GLN A 396 -4.91 18.33 7.20
CA GLN A 396 -4.78 18.74 8.61
C GLN A 396 -5.41 17.72 9.55
N ASN A 397 -6.61 17.22 9.23
CA ASN A 397 -7.28 16.19 10.04
C ASN A 397 -6.44 14.91 10.12
N VAL A 398 -5.90 14.44 8.99
CA VAL A 398 -5.06 13.23 8.95
C VAL A 398 -3.77 13.43 9.74
N VAL A 399 -3.10 14.59 9.60
CA VAL A 399 -1.91 14.94 10.39
C VAL A 399 -2.24 14.95 11.88
N ALA A 400 -3.29 15.64 12.30
CA ALA A 400 -3.66 15.76 13.70
C ALA A 400 -3.92 14.38 14.34
N VAL A 401 -4.65 13.51 13.64
CA VAL A 401 -4.97 12.15 14.11
C VAL A 401 -3.73 11.30 14.37
N VAL A 402 -2.72 11.39 13.51
CA VAL A 402 -1.49 10.62 13.70
C VAL A 402 -0.51 11.33 14.61
N GLU A 403 -0.67 12.61 14.96
CA GLU A 403 0.22 13.30 15.90
C GLU A 403 -0.18 13.07 17.36
N GLY A 404 -1.45 12.79 17.61
CA GLY A 404 -1.94 12.44 18.94
C GLY A 404 -3.46 12.49 19.06
N PRO A 405 -3.99 12.48 20.30
CA PRO A 405 -5.42 12.54 20.55
C PRO A 405 -6.06 13.78 19.92
N THR A 406 -7.01 13.59 19.01
CA THR A 406 -7.60 14.64 18.18
C THR A 406 -9.11 14.49 18.08
N THR A 407 -9.84 15.61 18.18
CA THR A 407 -11.28 15.66 17.93
C THR A 407 -11.55 16.06 16.49
N LEU A 408 -12.17 15.16 15.73
CA LEU A 408 -12.60 15.43 14.36
C LEU A 408 -14.08 15.83 14.33
N ARG A 409 -14.40 16.74 13.41
CA ARG A 409 -15.78 17.16 13.12
C ARG A 409 -16.23 16.63 11.77
N SER A 410 -17.43 16.08 11.69
CA SER A 410 -18.06 15.77 10.39
C SER A 410 -18.54 17.06 9.75
N ALA A 411 -18.04 17.34 8.54
CA ALA A 411 -18.46 18.50 7.76
C ALA A 411 -19.93 18.42 7.32
N ILE A 412 -20.52 17.22 7.30
CA ILE A 412 -21.90 16.98 6.86
C ILE A 412 -22.88 17.10 8.02
N THR A 413 -22.59 16.44 9.15
CA THR A 413 -23.53 16.35 10.29
C THR A 413 -23.21 17.33 11.41
N GLY A 414 -22.02 17.94 11.41
CA GLY A 414 -21.56 18.84 12.47
C GLY A 414 -21.13 18.14 13.77
N GLU A 415 -21.31 16.83 13.87
CA GLU A 415 -20.95 16.02 15.04
C GLU A 415 -19.44 15.90 15.22
N TYR A 416 -19.02 15.59 16.46
CA TYR A 416 -17.62 15.43 16.85
C TYR A 416 -17.33 14.04 17.43
N VAL A 417 -16.14 13.51 17.16
CA VAL A 417 -15.57 12.31 17.80
C VAL A 417 -14.09 12.53 18.06
N LYS A 418 -13.63 12.10 19.24
CA LYS A 418 -12.21 12.05 19.61
C LYS A 418 -11.59 10.73 19.16
N PHE A 419 -10.46 10.83 18.49
CA PHE A 419 -9.62 9.72 18.05
C PHE A 419 -8.28 9.77 18.77
N ASP A 420 -7.74 8.61 19.12
CA ASP A 420 -6.40 8.46 19.70
C ASP A 420 -5.72 7.26 19.02
N ILE A 421 -5.30 7.46 17.76
CA ILE A 421 -4.67 6.39 16.98
C ILE A 421 -3.32 6.00 17.58
N GLN A 422 -2.63 6.92 18.26
CA GLN A 422 -1.40 6.60 18.97
C GLN A 422 -1.58 5.45 19.94
N LYS A 423 -2.65 5.48 20.73
CA LYS A 423 -2.92 4.46 21.75
C LYS A 423 -3.03 3.05 21.17
N PHE A 424 -3.53 2.90 19.94
CA PHE A 424 -3.59 1.61 19.24
C PHE A 424 -2.19 1.05 18.95
N TYR A 425 -1.19 1.90 18.68
CA TYR A 425 0.19 1.46 18.46
C TYR A 425 1.01 1.34 19.73
N ASP A 426 0.70 2.17 20.74
CA ASP A 426 1.37 2.19 22.04
C ASP A 426 0.94 1.01 22.91
N THR A 427 -0.34 0.63 22.80
CA THR A 427 -0.94 -0.54 23.46
C THR A 427 -1.66 -1.39 22.41
N PRO A 428 -0.91 -2.15 21.57
CA PRO A 428 -1.48 -2.96 20.50
C PRO A 428 -2.56 -3.90 21.03
N PRO A 429 -3.79 -3.89 20.47
CA PRO A 429 -4.83 -4.82 20.83
C PRO A 429 -4.33 -6.26 20.67
N THR A 430 -4.65 -7.13 21.64
CA THR A 430 -4.21 -8.53 21.63
C THR A 430 -4.81 -9.34 20.48
N ASN A 431 -5.97 -8.92 19.97
CA ASN A 431 -6.66 -9.54 18.86
C ASN A 431 -7.43 -8.51 18.03
N LEU A 432 -7.14 -8.40 16.74
CA LEU A 432 -7.87 -7.52 15.82
C LEU A 432 -9.32 -7.98 15.59
N GLN A 433 -9.64 -9.26 15.83
CA GLN A 433 -11.01 -9.75 15.71
C GLN A 433 -11.98 -9.15 16.74
N ASP A 434 -11.46 -8.52 17.80
CA ASP A 434 -12.28 -7.83 18.81
C ASP A 434 -12.99 -6.59 18.26
N PHE A 435 -12.51 -6.04 17.13
CA PHE A 435 -13.16 -4.94 16.40
C PHE A 435 -14.25 -5.42 15.44
N LEU A 436 -14.51 -6.73 15.32
CA LEU A 436 -15.58 -7.22 14.46
C LEU A 436 -16.96 -7.06 15.14
N PRO A 437 -18.04 -6.79 14.38
CA PRO A 437 -19.38 -6.73 14.92
C PRO A 437 -19.81 -8.02 15.63
N GLN A 438 -20.51 -7.91 16.76
CA GLN A 438 -20.99 -9.02 17.59
C GLN A 438 -22.41 -9.46 17.28
N SER A 439 -23.26 -8.57 16.76
CA SER A 439 -24.63 -8.89 16.31
C SER A 439 -25.00 -8.09 15.06
N PHE A 440 -26.09 -8.50 14.41
CA PHE A 440 -26.52 -7.96 13.13
C PHE A 440 -28.04 -8.04 13.00
N ASP A 441 -28.59 -7.14 12.19
CA ASP A 441 -29.99 -7.17 11.81
C ASP A 441 -30.32 -8.50 11.10
N ASN A 442 -31.27 -9.24 11.67
CA ASN A 442 -31.70 -10.56 11.21
C ASN A 442 -33.00 -10.52 10.40
N LEU A 443 -33.65 -9.38 10.31
CA LEU A 443 -34.95 -9.26 9.65
C LEU A 443 -34.74 -9.24 8.15
N LYS A 444 -35.25 -10.22 7.41
CA LYS A 444 -35.23 -10.18 5.93
C LYS A 444 -36.28 -9.23 5.37
N GLU A 445 -37.34 -9.01 6.13
CA GLU A 445 -38.44 -8.12 5.81
C GLU A 445 -38.77 -7.26 7.02
N ARG A 446 -39.10 -6.00 6.78
CA ARG A 446 -39.57 -5.07 7.80
C ARG A 446 -40.98 -4.62 7.45
N GLN A 447 -41.72 -4.24 8.49
CA GLN A 447 -43.08 -3.74 8.36
C GLN A 447 -43.11 -2.31 8.87
N VAL A 448 -43.56 -1.37 8.03
CA VAL A 448 -43.77 0.03 8.42
C VAL A 448 -45.26 0.35 8.34
N ASN A 449 -45.77 1.01 9.36
CA ASN A 449 -47.14 1.51 9.39
C ASN A 449 -47.18 2.90 8.75
N LEU A 450 -47.76 3.00 7.55
CA LEU A 450 -48.01 4.28 6.88
C LEU A 450 -49.30 4.92 7.44
N GLY A 451 -49.28 5.32 8.72
CA GLY A 451 -50.42 5.90 9.42
C GLY A 451 -51.53 4.90 9.77
N LYS A 452 -52.80 5.36 9.87
CA LYS A 452 -53.98 4.51 10.19
C LYS A 452 -54.33 3.48 9.10
N LYS A 453 -53.57 3.40 8.01
CA LYS A 453 -53.87 2.54 6.86
C LYS A 453 -52.73 1.54 6.64
N ARG A 454 -53.10 0.27 6.79
CA ARG A 454 -52.45 -1.01 6.42
C ARG A 454 -50.91 -1.05 6.50
N PRO A 455 -50.33 -1.97 7.30
CA PRO A 455 -48.89 -2.17 7.31
C PRO A 455 -48.36 -2.56 5.93
N VAL A 456 -47.28 -1.89 5.50
CA VAL A 456 -46.56 -2.26 4.27
C VAL A 456 -45.33 -3.05 4.67
N LYS A 457 -45.23 -4.29 4.16
CA LYS A 457 -44.02 -5.10 4.25
C LYS A 457 -43.08 -4.73 3.12
N TYR A 458 -41.80 -4.58 3.43
CA TYR A 458 -40.75 -4.33 2.44
C TYR A 458 -39.51 -5.14 2.77
N ARG A 459 -38.70 -5.41 1.74
CA ARG A 459 -37.40 -6.07 1.90
C ARG A 459 -36.51 -5.22 2.79
N ASN A 460 -35.92 -5.83 3.81
CA ASN A 460 -34.98 -5.12 4.65
C ASN A 460 -33.64 -4.95 3.94
N TYR A 461 -33.35 -3.73 3.49
CA TYR A 461 -32.05 -3.39 2.92
C TYR A 461 -30.92 -3.33 3.96
N PHE A 462 -31.26 -3.39 5.25
CA PHE A 462 -30.30 -3.47 6.36
C PHE A 462 -30.07 -4.89 6.85
N TYR A 463 -30.62 -5.92 6.20
CA TYR A 463 -30.34 -7.31 6.57
C TYR A 463 -28.82 -7.57 6.58
N GLY A 464 -28.30 -8.05 7.71
CA GLY A 464 -26.87 -8.27 7.91
C GLY A 464 -26.06 -7.01 8.23
N MET A 465 -26.71 -5.87 8.51
CA MET A 465 -26.07 -4.67 9.02
C MET A 465 -25.66 -4.88 10.49
N PRO A 466 -24.45 -4.46 10.90
CA PRO A 466 -23.99 -4.52 12.29
C PRO A 466 -24.90 -3.78 13.28
N GLU A 467 -25.16 -4.39 14.44
CA GLU A 467 -25.95 -3.78 15.53
C GLU A 467 -25.13 -3.55 16.80
N THR A 468 -24.20 -4.45 17.13
CA THR A 468 -23.36 -4.32 18.34
C THR A 468 -21.90 -4.65 18.09
N TRP A 469 -21.02 -4.11 18.95
CA TRP A 469 -19.56 -4.29 18.95
C TRP A 469 -19.04 -4.42 20.39
N LYS A 470 -17.80 -4.88 20.53
CA LYS A 470 -17.09 -4.85 21.81
C LYS A 470 -16.58 -3.43 22.09
N ILE A 471 -17.43 -2.59 22.68
CA ILE A 471 -17.14 -1.16 22.92
C ILE A 471 -15.80 -0.94 23.63
N ASP A 472 -15.50 -1.76 24.64
CA ASP A 472 -14.26 -1.66 25.40
C ASP A 472 -13.01 -1.83 24.51
N ALA A 473 -13.05 -2.69 23.48
CA ALA A 473 -11.93 -2.86 22.57
C ALA A 473 -11.63 -1.56 21.78
N TYR A 474 -12.67 -0.85 21.33
CA TYR A 474 -12.52 0.45 20.68
C TYR A 474 -12.05 1.54 21.64
N ARG A 475 -12.62 1.58 22.85
CA ARG A 475 -12.30 2.58 23.86
C ARG A 475 -10.87 2.45 24.38
N GLU A 476 -10.42 1.23 24.58
CA GLU A 476 -9.06 0.92 24.99
C GLU A 476 -8.06 1.16 23.87
N ALA A 477 -8.47 1.03 22.61
CA ALA A 477 -7.55 1.15 21.49
C ALA A 477 -7.45 2.56 20.88
N PHE A 478 -8.55 3.21 20.48
CA PHE A 478 -8.47 4.51 19.77
C PHE A 478 -9.72 5.41 19.80
N LEU A 479 -10.82 5.00 20.43
CA LEU A 479 -12.04 5.81 20.59
C LEU A 479 -12.32 6.06 22.08
N PRO A 480 -11.53 6.89 22.77
CA PRO A 480 -11.54 7.01 24.24
C PRO A 480 -12.91 7.37 24.83
N ASP A 481 -13.76 8.05 24.06
CA ASP A 481 -15.07 8.53 24.52
C ASP A 481 -16.24 7.62 24.09
N ALA A 482 -15.98 6.45 23.48
CA ALA A 482 -17.04 5.54 23.06
C ALA A 482 -17.76 4.90 24.27
N GLN A 483 -19.07 5.11 24.35
CA GLN A 483 -19.93 4.60 25.43
C GLN A 483 -20.92 3.55 24.95
N ASN A 484 -21.32 3.62 23.67
CA ASN A 484 -22.31 2.73 23.08
C ASN A 484 -21.96 2.39 21.62
N ASN A 485 -22.78 1.55 20.99
CA ASN A 485 -22.58 1.11 19.60
C ASN A 485 -22.78 2.24 18.58
N ASP A 486 -23.65 3.22 18.88
CA ASP A 486 -23.88 4.37 18.01
C ASP A 486 -22.63 5.25 17.90
N ASP A 487 -21.82 5.33 18.96
CA ASP A 487 -20.55 6.05 18.95
C ASP A 487 -19.55 5.45 17.96
N ILE A 488 -19.53 4.13 17.78
CA ILE A 488 -18.64 3.44 16.83
C ILE A 488 -19.08 3.73 15.39
N LEU A 489 -20.38 3.67 15.12
CA LEU A 489 -20.95 4.02 13.82
C LEU A 489 -20.72 5.51 13.49
N LYS A 490 -20.94 6.39 14.48
CA LYS A 490 -20.67 7.81 14.39
C LYS A 490 -19.19 8.06 14.12
N ALA A 491 -18.28 7.43 14.85
CA ALA A 491 -16.83 7.55 14.61
C ALA A 491 -16.44 7.14 13.19
N SER A 492 -16.93 5.99 12.72
CA SER A 492 -16.65 5.50 11.36
C SER A 492 -17.15 6.48 10.29
N ARG A 493 -18.35 7.03 10.46
CA ARG A 493 -18.92 8.06 9.59
C ARG A 493 -18.09 9.35 9.61
N ILE A 494 -17.77 9.87 10.80
CA ILE A 494 -17.00 11.11 10.94
C ILE A 494 -15.62 10.95 10.32
N TRP A 495 -14.95 9.80 10.52
CA TRP A 495 -13.69 9.49 9.87
C TRP A 495 -13.79 9.60 8.34
N ALA A 496 -14.79 8.94 7.75
CA ALA A 496 -15.01 8.96 6.31
C ALA A 496 -15.28 10.40 5.78
N HIS A 497 -16.03 11.21 6.53
CA HIS A 497 -16.35 12.59 6.17
C HIS A 497 -15.16 13.55 6.33
N SER A 498 -14.31 13.34 7.33
CA SER A 498 -13.25 14.28 7.75
C SER A 498 -11.89 14.01 7.14
N ALA A 499 -11.57 12.77 6.79
CA ALA A 499 -10.34 12.39 6.09
C ALA A 499 -10.51 12.36 4.56
N GLY A 500 -11.69 12.75 4.04
CA GLY A 500 -12.00 12.78 2.61
C GLY A 500 -11.87 11.43 1.89
N GLY A 501 -11.90 10.32 2.63
CA GLY A 501 -11.58 9.00 2.12
C GLY A 501 -10.12 8.81 1.67
N MET A 502 -9.24 9.81 1.87
CA MET A 502 -7.81 9.74 1.49
C MET A 502 -7.02 8.76 2.37
N VAL A 503 -7.48 8.53 3.59
CA VAL A 503 -6.97 7.48 4.47
C VAL A 503 -8.16 6.58 4.82
N ARG A 504 -8.42 5.57 3.98
CA ARG A 504 -9.10 4.39 4.50
C ARG A 504 -8.08 3.72 5.42
N LEU A 505 -8.23 3.93 6.73
CA LEU A 505 -7.63 3.04 7.72
C LEU A 505 -8.26 1.67 7.45
N ASN A 506 -7.58 0.86 6.65
CA ASN A 506 -7.83 -0.57 6.57
C ASN A 506 -7.18 -1.16 7.83
N LEU A 507 -7.83 -0.95 8.97
CA LEU A 507 -7.54 -1.68 10.20
C LEU A 507 -8.25 -3.03 10.17
#